data_AF-A0A1I4UAT9-F1
#
_entry.id   AF-A0A1I4UAT9-F1
#
_cell.length_a   1.000
_cell.length_b   1.000
_cell.length_c   1.000
_cell.angle_alpha   90.00
_cell.angle_beta   90.00
_cell.angle_gamma   90.00
#
_symmetry.space_group_name_H-M   'P 1'
#
loop_
_entity.id
_entity.type
_entity.pdbx_description
1 polymer ?
#
loop_
_entity_poly.entity_id
_entity_poly.type
_entity_poly.pdbx_seq_one_letter_code
_entity_poly.pdbx_strand_id
1 'polypeptide(L)' 'MSVIEIEDTPRPRIYARNVLSNCPECHGDLSVLRVIGGRAGCEYWTMRCTDCGGIHLDVLKPYQAGDDDGPAA' A
#
# COMPACT_ATOMS: atom_id res chain seq x y z
N MET A 1 -5.22 -29.37 -24.44
CA MET A 1 -4.82 -27.95 -24.32
C MET A 1 -4.94 -27.57 -22.86
N SER A 2 -3.82 -27.42 -22.17
CA SER A 2 -3.77 -27.09 -20.74
C SER A 2 -3.65 -25.58 -20.61
N VAL A 3 -4.68 -24.94 -20.08
CA VAL A 3 -4.64 -23.52 -19.69
C VAL A 3 -3.83 -23.46 -18.41
N ILE A 4 -2.63 -22.89 -18.49
CA ILE A 4 -1.85 -22.49 -17.32
C ILE A 4 -2.59 -21.34 -16.65
N GLU A 5 -3.25 -21.61 -15.52
CA GLU A 5 -3.73 -20.58 -14.60
C GLU A 5 -2.49 -19.90 -14.02
N ILE A 6 -2.21 -18.69 -14.50
CA ILE A 6 -1.20 -17.83 -13.89
C ILE A 6 -1.83 -17.39 -12.57
N GLU A 7 -1.54 -18.11 -11.49
CA GLU A 7 -1.81 -17.65 -10.14
C GLU A 7 -1.11 -16.29 -9.99
N ASP A 8 -1.90 -15.22 -9.95
CA ASP A 8 -1.50 -13.85 -9.59
C ASP A 8 -1.04 -13.88 -8.13
N THR A 9 0.09 -14.53 -7.89
CA THR A 9 0.74 -14.56 -6.60
C THR A 9 1.23 -13.13 -6.42
N PRO A 10 0.65 -12.31 -5.52
CA PRO A 10 1.01 -10.91 -5.44
C PRO A 10 2.47 -10.86 -5.02
N ARG A 11 3.36 -10.48 -5.95
CA ARG A 11 4.73 -10.13 -5.58
C ARG A 11 4.62 -9.10 -4.45
N PRO A 12 5.39 -9.21 -3.37
CA PRO A 12 5.33 -8.23 -2.29
C PRO A 12 5.59 -6.84 -2.90
N ARG A 13 4.54 -6.00 -2.92
CA ARG A 13 4.63 -4.65 -3.45
C ARG A 13 5.47 -3.85 -2.46
N ILE A 14 6.63 -3.39 -2.92
CA ILE A 14 7.45 -2.44 -2.17
C ILE A 14 6.83 -1.07 -2.44
N TYR A 15 6.42 -0.37 -1.39
CA TYR A 15 5.88 0.98 -1.48
C TYR A 15 6.97 2.00 -1.17
N ALA A 16 6.79 3.23 -1.65
CA ALA A 16 7.73 4.32 -1.39
C ALA A 16 7.84 4.72 0.09
N ARG A 17 6.87 4.28 0.92
CA ARG A 17 6.86 4.48 2.37
C ARG A 17 6.21 3.31 3.08
N ASN A 18 6.44 3.22 4.38
CA ASN A 18 5.76 2.25 5.22
C ASN A 18 4.25 2.55 5.31
N VAL A 19 3.50 1.46 5.45
CA VAL A 19 2.05 1.50 5.71
C VAL A 19 1.80 2.08 7.08
N LEU A 20 0.75 2.90 7.19
CA LEU A 20 0.28 3.46 8.45
C LEU A 20 -0.11 2.32 9.40
N SER A 21 0.63 2.21 10.49
CA SER A 21 0.52 1.12 11.47
C SER A 21 -0.12 1.56 12.78
N ASN A 22 -0.09 2.86 13.11
CA ASN A 22 -0.67 3.41 14.33
C ASN A 22 -1.68 4.53 14.03
N CYS A 23 -2.72 4.62 14.85
CA CYS A 23 -3.76 5.64 14.78
C CYS A 23 -3.16 7.04 15.05
N PRO A 24 -3.33 8.01 14.14
CA PRO A 24 -2.83 9.38 14.34
C PRO A 24 -3.42 10.10 15.56
N GLU A 25 -4.59 9.68 16.04
CA GLU A 25 -5.29 10.33 17.15
C GLU A 25 -4.92 9.75 18.52
N CYS A 26 -4.86 8.43 18.63
CA CYS A 26 -4.65 7.75 19.92
C CYS A 26 -3.41 6.86 19.97
N HIS A 27 -2.65 6.76 18.88
CA HIS A 27 -1.49 5.88 18.71
C HIS A 27 -1.77 4.37 18.84
N GLY A 28 -3.05 3.99 18.97
CA GLY A 28 -3.51 2.61 18.99
C GLY A 28 -3.30 1.87 17.68
N ASP A 29 -3.49 0.55 17.71
CA ASP A 29 -3.30 -0.30 16.54
C ASP A 29 -4.37 -0.06 15.46
N LEU A 30 -3.98 -0.27 14.21
CA LEU A 30 -4.85 -0.14 13.04
C LEU A 30 -5.08 -1.49 12.37
N SER A 31 -6.35 -1.79 12.10
CA SER A 31 -6.78 -2.95 11.33
C SER A 31 -7.16 -2.56 9.90
N VAL A 32 -6.78 -3.37 8.91
CA VAL A 32 -7.16 -3.14 7.51
C VAL A 32 -8.65 -3.47 7.35
N LEU A 33 -9.44 -2.49 6.92
CA LEU A 33 -10.85 -2.69 6.60
C LEU A 33 -11.04 -3.02 5.11
N ARG A 34 -10.32 -2.33 4.24
CA ARG A 34 -10.40 -2.52 2.78
C ARG A 34 -9.14 -2.02 2.10
N VAL A 35 -8.68 -2.76 1.09
CA VAL A 35 -7.66 -2.31 0.14
C VAL A 35 -8.29 -2.18 -1.24
N ILE A 36 -8.11 -1.03 -1.89
CA ILE A 36 -8.63 -0.76 -3.22
C ILE A 36 -7.46 -0.41 -4.14
N GLY A 37 -7.33 -1.14 -5.24
CA GLY A 37 -6.38 -0.81 -6.30
C GLY A 37 -6.73 0.51 -6.98
N GLY A 38 -5.76 1.40 -7.08
CA GLY A 38 -5.83 2.69 -7.74
C GLY A 38 -5.18 2.70 -9.11
N ARG A 39 -5.11 3.90 -9.71
CA ARG A 39 -4.35 4.13 -10.94
C ARG A 39 -2.84 4.13 -10.66
N ALA A 40 -2.04 3.87 -11.69
CA ALA A 40 -0.58 3.86 -11.62
C ALA A 40 0.00 2.96 -10.50
N GLY A 41 -0.68 1.85 -10.20
CA GLY A 41 -0.25 0.90 -9.17
C GLY A 41 -0.36 1.42 -7.73
N CYS A 42 -1.00 2.57 -7.51
CA CYS A 42 -1.29 3.07 -6.17
C CYS A 42 -2.38 2.23 -5.51
N GLU A 43 -2.43 2.24 -4.18
CA GLU A 43 -3.47 1.56 -3.41
C GLU A 43 -4.02 2.46 -2.31
N TYR A 44 -5.31 2.29 -2.04
CA TYR A 44 -6.05 3.01 -1.03
C TYR A 44 -6.43 2.03 0.08
N TRP A 45 -5.77 2.16 1.22
CA TRP A 45 -5.95 1.30 2.38
C TRP A 45 -6.82 2.04 3.39
N THR A 46 -8.06 1.58 3.56
CA THR A 46 -8.93 2.07 4.63
C THR A 46 -8.61 1.27 5.89
N MET A 47 -8.19 1.98 6.93
CA MET A 47 -7.79 1.43 8.21
C MET A 47 -8.80 1.82 9.29
N ARG A 48 -9.07 0.93 10.23
CA ARG A 48 -9.87 1.21 11.43
C ARG A 48 -9.04 0.99 12.67
N CYS A 49 -8.98 2.00 13.54
CA CYS A 49 -8.37 1.85 14.85
C CYS A 49 -9.18 0.90 15.72
N THR A 50 -8.49 -0.07 16.31
CA THR A 50 -9.11 -1.06 17.20
C THR A 50 -9.46 -0.49 18.56
N ASP A 51 -8.86 0.64 18.93
CA ASP A 51 -9.00 1.23 20.26
C ASP A 51 -10.07 2.35 20.26
N CYS A 52 -9.89 3.39 19.43
CA CYS A 52 -10.84 4.52 19.37
C CYS A 52 -11.91 4.38 18.28
N GLY A 53 -11.79 3.39 17.38
CA GLY A 53 -12.72 3.19 16.27
C GLY A 53 -12.56 4.14 15.09
N GLY A 54 -11.61 5.08 15.14
CA GLY A 54 -11.33 6.04 14.07
C GLY A 54 -10.99 5.39 12.73
N ILE A 55 -11.44 6.01 11.63
CA ILE A 55 -11.20 5.54 10.26
C ILE A 55 -10.14 6.43 9.61
N HIS A 56 -9.09 5.81 9.09
CA HIS A 56 -7.96 6.49 8.45
C HIS A 56 -7.76 5.94 7.04
N LEU A 57 -7.35 6.83 6.12
CA LEU A 57 -7.02 6.45 4.76
C LEU A 57 -5.51 6.54 4.56
N ASP A 58 -4.92 5.43 4.16
CA ASP A 58 -3.50 5.34 3.83
C ASP A 58 -3.33 5.12 2.32
N VAL A 59 -2.77 6.12 1.63
CA VAL A 59 -2.54 6.06 0.18
C VAL A 59 -1.10 5.63 -0.09
N LEU A 60 -0.94 4.39 -0.57
CA LEU A 60 0.36 3.82 -0.87
C LEU A 60 0.67 3.97 -2.35
N LYS A 61 1.84 4.52 -2.64
CA LYS A 61 2.37 4.58 -4.01
C LYS A 61 3.44 3.49 -4.17
N PRO A 62 3.48 2.81 -5.32
CA PRO A 62 4.52 1.82 -5.57
C PRO A 62 5.88 2.51 -5.53
N TYR A 63 6.88 1.84 -4.99
CA TYR A 63 8.25 2.29 -5.10
C TYR A 63 8.67 2.21 -6.58
N GLN A 64 9.05 3.34 -7.16
CA GLN A 64 9.63 3.38 -8.50
C GLN A 64 11.15 3.44 -8.32
N ALA A 65 11.83 2.34 -8.61
CA ALA A 65 13.28 2.32 -8.72
C ALA A 65 13.65 3.05 -10.03
N GLY A 66 13.89 4.36 -9.96
CA GLY A 66 14.29 5.15 -11.12
C GLY A 66 14.03 6.63 -10.95
N ASP A 67 14.99 7.32 -10.33
CA ASP A 67 15.46 8.68 -10.67
C ASP A 67 16.82 8.88 -9.95
N ASP A 68 17.74 7.94 -10.16
CA ASP A 68 19.16 8.10 -9.79
C ASP A 68 19.96 8.35 -11.08
N ASP A 69 20.44 9.58 -11.20
CA ASP A 69 21.49 10.08 -12.10
C ASP A 69 21.64 9.50 -13.52
N GLY A 70 21.07 10.20 -14.52
CA GLY A 70 21.69 10.25 -15.84
C GLY A 70 22.74 11.36 -15.85
N PRO A 71 24.02 11.11 -16.19
CA PRO A 71 25.03 12.16 -16.19
C PRO A 71 24.64 13.20 -17.26
N ALA A 72 24.55 14.46 -16.85
CA ALA A 72 24.46 15.57 -17.78
C ALA A 72 25.72 15.55 -18.67
N ALA A 73 25.53 15.19 -19.94
CA ALA A 73 26.52 15.30 -20.99
C ALA A 73 26.35 16.62 -21.75
#